data_AF-A0A0L7QJM0-F1
#
_entry.id   AF-A0A0L7QJM0-F1
#
_cell.length_a   1.000
_cell.length_b   1.000
_cell.length_c   1.000
_cell.angle_alpha   90.00
_cell.angle_beta   90.00
_cell.angle_gamma   90.00
#
_symmetry.space_group_name_H-M   'P 1'
#
loop_
_entity.id
_entity.type
_entity.pdbx_description
1 polymer ?
#
loop_
_entity_poly.entity_id
_entity_poly.type
_entity_poly.pdbx_seq_one_letter_code
_entity_poly.pdbx_strand_id
1 'polypeptide(L)' 'FAVFRTGDFSLKDAPRSDRPQEINIDQEKSVIDTNPRYTTRDIAEILKTSKSSVENRLHQPGCDI' A
#
# COMPACT_ATOMS: atom_id res chain seq x y z
N PHE A 1 12.31 -10.45 -27.30
CA PHE A 1 13.58 -10.00 -27.92
C PHE A 1 13.62 -8.52 -28.32
N ALA A 2 12.64 -7.68 -27.96
CA ALA A 2 12.70 -6.24 -28.28
C ALA A 2 13.73 -5.48 -27.44
N VAL A 3 13.84 -5.82 -26.14
CA VAL A 3 14.71 -5.13 -25.17
C VAL A 3 16.21 -5.29 -25.47
N PHE A 4 16.62 -6.44 -26.02
CA PHE A 4 18.03 -6.68 -26.39
C PHE A 4 18.50 -5.84 -27.59
N ARG A 5 17.59 -5.34 -28.44
CA ARG A 5 17.97 -4.50 -29.59
C ARG A 5 18.23 -3.04 -29.20
N THR A 6 17.80 -2.61 -28.02
CA THR A 6 18.01 -1.24 -27.50
C THR A 6 19.28 -1.12 -26.66
N GLY A 7 20.09 -2.18 -26.57
CA GLY A 7 21.35 -2.17 -25.81
C GLY A 7 21.18 -2.20 -24.30
N ASP A 8 19.96 -2.46 -23.81
CA ASP A 8 19.71 -2.63 -22.39
C ASP A 8 19.92 -4.11 -22.01
N PHE A 9 21.03 -4.35 -21.31
CA PHE A 9 21.42 -5.65 -20.75
C PHE A 9 21.16 -5.72 -19.24
N SER A 10 20.44 -4.74 -18.68
CA SER A 10 20.03 -4.77 -17.28
C SER A 10 19.19 -6.02 -17.01
N LEU A 11 19.68 -6.88 -16.10
CA LEU A 11 18.90 -7.98 -15.53
C LEU A 11 17.93 -7.52 -14.44
N LYS A 12 17.83 -6.20 -14.21
CA LYS A 12 16.94 -5.67 -13.18
C LYS A 12 15.54 -5.56 -13.73
N ASP A 13 14.63 -6.27 -13.07
CA ASP A 13 13.21 -6.07 -13.27
C ASP A 13 12.89 -4.58 -13.05
N ALA A 14 12.18 -3.99 -14.01
CA ALA A 14 11.54 -2.70 -13.79
C ALA A 14 10.63 -2.81 -12.55
N PRO A 15 10.48 -1.74 -11.75
CA PRO A 15 9.59 -1.78 -10.61
C PRO A 15 8.23 -2.28 -11.05
N ARG A 16 7.89 -3.48 -10.58
CA ARG A 16 6.66 -4.15 -10.99
C ARG A 16 5.50 -3.33 -10.46
N SER A 17 4.55 -2.97 -11.31
CA SER A 17 3.29 -2.30 -10.94
C SER A 17 2.33 -3.27 -10.22
N ASP A 18 2.88 -4.17 -9.40
CA ASP A 18 2.17 -5.33 -8.83
C ASP A 18 1.47 -5.01 -7.51
N ARG A 19 1.42 -3.74 -7.08
CA ARG A 19 0.61 -3.40 -5.91
C ARG A 19 -0.83 -3.09 -6.32
N PRO A 20 -1.81 -3.92 -5.90
CA PRO A 20 -3.20 -3.63 -6.15
C PRO A 20 -3.59 -2.35 -5.41
N GLN A 21 -4.19 -1.42 -6.17
CA GLN A 21 -4.87 -0.19 -5.77
C GLN A 21 -4.72 0.11 -4.27
N GLU A 22 -3.58 0.70 -3.95
CA GLU A 22 -3.19 1.05 -2.60
C GLU A 22 -4.30 1.93 -2.02
N ILE A 23 -5.03 1.43 -1.00
CA ILE A 23 -5.75 2.33 -0.10
C ILE A 23 -4.73 3.39 0.28
N ASN A 24 -5.05 4.65 -0.01
CA ASN A 24 -4.07 5.71 0.11
C ASN A 24 -3.59 5.72 1.57
N ILE A 25 -2.29 5.45 1.78
CA ILE A 25 -1.68 5.45 3.12
C ILE A 25 -2.03 6.75 3.82
N ASP A 26 -2.01 7.85 3.08
CA ASP A 26 -2.28 9.18 3.60
C ASP A 26 -3.73 9.29 4.09
N GLN A 27 -4.68 8.58 3.48
CA GLN A 27 -6.05 8.52 3.96
C GLN A 27 -6.15 7.72 5.26
N GLU A 28 -5.51 6.55 5.35
CA GLU A 28 -5.50 5.74 6.58
C GLU A 28 -4.83 6.48 7.75
N LYS A 29 -3.67 7.08 7.49
CA LYS A 29 -2.97 7.98 8.42
C LYS A 29 -3.86 9.12 8.89
N SER A 30 -4.51 9.83 7.97
CA SER A 30 -5.36 10.96 8.33
C SER A 30 -6.51 10.57 9.28
N VAL A 31 -7.08 9.37 9.12
CA VAL A 31 -8.15 8.87 10.01
C VAL A 31 -7.59 8.54 11.40
N ILE A 32 -6.41 7.92 11.47
CA ILE A 32 -5.73 7.60 12.73
C ILE A 32 -5.29 8.87 13.46
N ASP A 33 -4.73 9.84 12.75
CA ASP A 33 -4.32 11.14 13.28
C ASP A 33 -5.50 11.95 13.80
N THR A 34 -6.65 11.86 13.13
CA THR A 34 -7.88 12.54 13.55
C THR A 34 -8.41 11.97 14.87
N ASN A 35 -8.36 10.64 15.03
CA ASN A 35 -8.75 10.01 16.28
C ASN A 35 -8.04 8.66 16.49
N PRO A 36 -7.01 8.63 17.36
CA PRO A 36 -6.23 7.42 17.59
C PRO A 36 -6.98 6.34 18.39
N ARG A 37 -8.23 6.60 18.81
CA ARG A 37 -9.08 5.60 19.48
C ARG A 37 -9.89 4.74 18.53
N TYR A 38 -9.87 5.02 17.21
CA TYR A 38 -10.55 4.16 16.26
C TYR A 38 -9.93 2.77 16.21
N THR A 39 -10.78 1.75 16.20
CA THR A 39 -10.35 0.38 16.00
C THR A 39 -10.07 0.13 14.52
N THR A 40 -9.32 -0.92 14.20
CA THR A 40 -9.08 -1.35 12.81
C THR A 40 -10.38 -1.59 12.03
N ARG A 41 -11.43 -2.02 12.73
CA ARG A 41 -12.76 -2.20 12.12
C ARG A 41 -13.41 -0.86 11.80
N ASP A 42 -13.35 0.12 12.71
CA ASP A 42 -13.91 1.46 12.47
C ASP A 42 -13.21 2.12 11.27
N ILE A 43 -11.88 2.01 11.21
CA ILE A 43 -11.08 2.54 10.11
C ILE A 43 -11.46 1.87 8.79
N ALA A 44 -11.66 0.55 8.78
CA ALA A 44 -12.10 -0.18 7.59
C ALA A 44 -13.52 0.24 7.14
N GLU A 45 -14.44 0.48 8.09
CA GLU A 45 -15.79 0.97 7.78
C GLU A 45 -15.73 2.40 7.21
N ILE A 46 -14.91 3.29 7.78
CA ILE A 46 -14.71 4.67 7.31
C ILE A 46 -14.13 4.69 5.89
N LEU A 47 -13.09 3.90 5.64
CA LEU A 47 -12.40 3.85 4.36
C LEU A 47 -13.15 3.00 3.31
N LYS A 48 -14.21 2.28 3.72
CA LYS A 48 -14.94 1.30 2.91
C LYS A 48 -14.03 0.20 2.36
N THR A 49 -13.13 -0.28 3.21
CA THR A 49 -12.13 -1.30 2.88
C THR A 49 -12.34 -2.55 3.73
N SER A 50 -11.57 -3.60 3.45
CA SER A 50 -11.57 -4.79 4.30
C SER A 50 -10.68 -4.59 5.52
N LYS A 51 -11.12 -5.09 6.67
CA LYS A 51 -10.34 -5.10 7.93
C LYS A 51 -8.96 -5.71 7.75
N SER A 52 -8.87 -6.82 7.01
CA SER A 52 -7.59 -7.48 6.73
C SER A 52 -6.62 -6.59 5.95
N SER A 53 -7.12 -5.70 5.09
CA SER A 53 -6.26 -4.77 4.36
C SER A 53 -5.64 -3.72 5.28
N VAL A 54 -6.42 -3.18 6.22
CA VAL A 54 -5.94 -2.24 7.26
C VAL A 54 -4.96 -2.95 8.20
N GLU A 55 -5.28 -4.16 8.65
CA GLU A 55 -4.39 -4.94 9.52
C GLU A 55 -3.08 -5.31 8.85
N ASN A 56 -3.11 -5.75 7.59
CA ASN A 56 -1.90 -6.02 6.83
C ASN A 56 -1.01 -4.78 6.71
N ARG A 57 -1.61 -3.59 6.63
CA ARG A 57 -0.90 -2.32 6.51
C ARG A 57 -0.18 -1.95 7.80
N LEU A 58 -0.88 -2.03 8.93
CA LEU A 58 -0.33 -1.72 10.26
C LEU A 58 0.84 -2.64 10.64
N HIS A 59 0.86 -3.87 10.12
CA HIS A 59 1.94 -4.83 10.36
C HIS A 59 2.97 -4.87 9.24
N GLN A 60 2.84 -4.04 8.20
CA GLN A 60 3.75 -4.10 7.06
C GLN A 60 5.09 -3.44 7.41
N PRO A 61 6.21 -4.19 7.37
CA PRO A 61 7.53 -3.61 7.64
C PRO A 61 7.87 -2.58 6.56
N GLY A 62 8.23 -1.36 6.99
CA GLY A 62 8.57 -0.24 6.12
C GLY A 62 7.38 0.62 5.68
N CYS A 63 6.17 0.35 6.17
CA CYS A 63 5.02 1.24 6.04
C CYS A 63 4.82 1.96 7.37
N ASP A 64 5.49 3.10 7.56
CA ASP A 64 5.26 3.93 8.72
C ASP A 64 3.89 4.58 8.56
N ILE A 65 2.89 4.15 9.34
CA ILE A 65 1.57 4.79 9.47
C ILE A 65 1.66 5.82 10.61
#